data_AF-A0A814UZ13-F1
#
_entry.id   AF-A0A814UZ13-F1
#
_cell.length_a   1.000
_cell.length_b   1.000
_cell.length_c   1.000
_cell.angle_alpha   90.00
_cell.angle_beta   90.00
_cell.angle_gamma   90.00
#
_symmetry.space_group_name_H-M   'P 1'
#
loop_
_entity.id
_entity.type
_entity.pdbx_description
1 polymer ?
#
loop_
_entity_poly.entity_id
_entity_poly.type
_entity_poly.pdbx_seq_one_letter_code
_entity_poly.pdbx_strand_id
1 'polypeptide(L)'
;MGVGVGILFSSYIHTHTLITSGGLGQKIVPEVHDLPQVYAIYIYCANVKFHETWAKKFRKVHVVCDNDDLYLLPQFAVDVAQANIDWGNALLRQGTRDKAKEKFKLASDKLNNYARNHDSAMDVEIKNKLEECK
;
A
#
# COMPACT_ATOMS: atom_id res chain seq x y z
N MET A 1 4.01 -24.69 5.12
CA MET A 1 3.63 -23.27 4.97
C MET A 1 4.65 -22.43 5.73
N GLY A 2 5.40 -21.56 5.03
CA GLY A 2 6.43 -20.73 5.65
C GLY A 2 5.80 -19.59 6.46
N VAL A 3 6.14 -19.49 7.74
CA VAL A 3 5.81 -18.35 8.58
C VAL A 3 6.89 -17.28 8.38
N GLY A 4 6.50 -16.06 7.99
CA GLY A 4 7.45 -14.98 7.75
C GLY A 4 6.80 -13.61 7.83
N VAL A 5 7.60 -12.63 8.24
CA VAL A 5 7.31 -11.21 8.03
C VAL A 5 8.29 -10.70 6.99
N GLY A 6 7.78 -10.08 5.94
CA GLY A 6 8.57 -9.49 4.88
C GLY A 6 8.25 -8.01 4.71
N ILE A 7 9.26 -7.21 4.40
CA ILE A 7 9.06 -5.86 3.90
C ILE A 7 8.83 -5.98 2.40
N LEU A 8 7.63 -5.63 1.93
CA LEU A 8 7.28 -5.71 0.51
C LEU A 8 7.82 -4.52 -0.28
N PHE A 9 7.80 -3.34 0.33
CA PHE A 9 8.26 -2.10 -0.29
C PHE A 9 8.63 -1.10 0.80
N SER A 10 9.83 -0.54 0.69
CA SER A 10 10.28 0.55 1.56
C SER A 10 10.74 1.70 0.69
N SER A 11 10.04 2.83 0.80
CA SER A 11 10.56 4.13 0.37
C SER A 11 11.14 4.87 1.58
N TYR A 12 11.76 6.03 1.36
CA TYR A 12 12.31 6.86 2.45
C TYR A 12 11.27 7.28 3.51
N ILE A 13 9.97 7.16 3.21
CA ILE A 13 8.86 7.65 4.06
C ILE A 13 7.87 6.52 4.40
N HIS A 14 7.67 5.55 3.51
CA HIS A 14 6.62 4.54 3.64
C HIS A 14 7.16 3.12 3.59
N THR A 15 6.99 2.37 4.68
CA THR A 15 7.26 0.92 4.77
C THR A 15 5.96 0.13 4.70
N HIS A 16 5.92 -0.84 3.78
CA HIS A 16 4.81 -1.75 3.54
C HIS A 16 5.19 -3.14 4.04
N THR A 17 4.42 -3.67 5.00
CA THR A 17 4.76 -4.90 5.72
C THR A 17 3.77 -6.01 5.38
N LEU A 18 4.27 -7.16 4.92
CA LEU A 18 3.48 -8.38 4.75
C LEU A 18 3.75 -9.35 5.88
N ILE A 19 2.68 -9.85 6.48
CA ILE A 19 2.69 -10.91 7.49
C ILE A 19 1.96 -12.11 6.89
N THR A 20 2.65 -13.24 6.72
CA THR A 20 2.07 -14.46 6.11
C THR A 20 1.40 -15.41 7.11
N SER A 21 1.08 -14.91 8.32
CA SER A 21 0.45 -15.68 9.38
C SER A 21 -0.36 -14.78 10.31
N GLY A 22 -1.66 -15.05 10.44
CA GLY A 22 -2.55 -14.26 11.31
C GLY A 22 -2.19 -14.35 12.79
N GLY A 23 -1.78 -15.53 13.28
CA GLY A 23 -1.35 -15.70 14.67
C GLY A 23 -0.01 -15.00 14.97
N LEU A 24 0.88 -14.91 13.98
CA LEU A 24 2.08 -14.09 14.08
C LEU A 24 1.71 -12.60 14.06
N GLY A 25 0.76 -12.21 13.21
CA GLY A 25 0.20 -10.86 13.15
C GLY A 25 -0.34 -10.39 14.49
N GLN A 26 -1.07 -11.25 15.22
CA GLN A 26 -1.58 -10.94 16.55
C GLN A 26 -0.51 -10.54 17.57
N LYS A 27 0.73 -11.03 17.38
CA LYS A 27 1.86 -10.70 18.25
C LYS A 27 2.63 -9.48 17.77
N ILE A 28 2.85 -9.34 16.46
CA ILE A 28 3.73 -8.32 15.89
C ILE A 28 3.02 -7.01 15.65
N VAL A 29 1.79 -7.03 15.12
CA VAL A 29 1.07 -5.79 14.76
C VAL A 29 0.91 -4.84 15.95
N PRO A 30 0.56 -5.27 17.18
CA PRO A 30 0.50 -4.39 18.35
C PRO A 30 1.79 -3.61 18.62
N GLU A 31 2.95 -4.20 18.30
CA GLU A 31 4.26 -3.61 18.56
C GLU A 31 4.70 -2.63 17.47
N VAL A 32 4.23 -2.82 16.23
CA VAL A 32 4.74 -2.08 15.07
C VAL A 32 3.75 -1.10 14.45
N HIS A 33 2.45 -1.21 14.74
CA HIS A 33 1.44 -0.39 14.04
C HIS A 33 1.61 1.11 14.28
N ASP A 34 2.12 1.52 15.44
CA ASP A 34 2.30 2.93 15.77
C ASP A 34 3.62 3.52 15.27
N LEU A 35 4.53 2.69 14.76
CA LEU A 35 5.80 3.19 14.23
C LEU A 35 5.56 4.12 13.03
N PRO A 36 6.12 5.34 13.01
CA PRO A 36 5.90 6.31 11.94
C PRO A 36 6.29 5.78 10.55
N GLN A 37 7.35 4.96 10.47
CA GLN A 37 7.81 4.35 9.22
C GLN A 37 6.82 3.34 8.63
N VAL A 38 6.01 2.68 9.47
CA VAL A 38 5.05 1.68 9.03
C VAL A 38 3.85 2.44 8.45
N TYR A 39 3.67 2.30 7.14
CA TYR A 39 2.56 2.92 6.41
C TYR A 39 1.36 1.99 6.34
N ALA A 40 1.59 0.76 5.86
CA ALA A 40 0.55 -0.24 5.65
C ALA A 40 1.03 -1.63 6.07
N ILE A 41 0.11 -2.41 6.63
CA ILE A 41 0.29 -3.80 7.04
C ILE A 41 -0.74 -4.66 6.30
N TYR A 42 -0.26 -5.73 5.70
CA TYR A 42 -1.07 -6.74 5.01
C TYR A 42 -0.90 -8.07 5.73
N ILE A 43 -2.01 -8.76 5.98
CA ILE A 43 -1.99 -10.05 6.66
C ILE A 43 -2.56 -11.11 5.72
N TYR A 44 -1.68 -11.97 5.23
CA TYR A 44 -2.06 -13.14 4.46
C TYR A 44 -2.20 -14.33 5.41
N CYS A 45 -3.41 -14.88 5.56
CA CYS A 45 -3.66 -16.01 6.46
C CYS A 45 -4.89 -16.83 6.04
N ALA A 46 -4.85 -18.13 6.31
CA ALA A 46 -5.95 -19.05 5.96
C ALA A 46 -7.23 -18.83 6.79
N ASN A 47 -7.14 -18.27 7.99
CA ASN A 47 -8.30 -18.03 8.87
C ASN A 47 -8.64 -16.53 8.91
N VAL A 48 -9.13 -16.01 7.79
CA VAL A 48 -9.44 -14.57 7.61
C VAL A 48 -10.46 -14.09 8.64
N LYS A 49 -11.62 -14.76 8.75
CA LYS A 49 -12.73 -14.34 9.62
C LYS A 49 -12.30 -14.15 11.08
N PHE A 50 -11.49 -15.07 11.59
CA PHE A 50 -10.98 -15.01 12.96
C PHE A 50 -10.05 -13.80 13.18
N HIS A 51 -9.09 -13.59 12.27
CA HIS A 51 -8.10 -12.53 12.44
C HIS A 51 -8.61 -11.15 12.02
N GLU A 52 -9.57 -11.05 11.11
CA GLU A 52 -10.13 -9.78 10.64
C GLU A 52 -10.75 -8.96 11.78
N THR A 53 -11.46 -9.64 12.70
CA THR A 53 -12.09 -9.01 13.87
C THR A 53 -11.05 -8.34 14.79
N TRP A 54 -9.88 -8.96 14.94
CA TRP A 54 -8.78 -8.39 15.70
C TRP A 54 -8.05 -7.29 14.90
N ALA A 55 -7.82 -7.52 13.61
CA ALA A 55 -7.08 -6.62 12.73
C ALA A 55 -7.77 -5.25 12.56
N LYS A 56 -9.11 -5.21 12.54
CA LYS A 56 -9.91 -3.97 12.46
C LYS A 56 -9.63 -2.95 13.57
N LYS A 57 -8.97 -3.37 14.66
CA LYS A 57 -8.54 -2.47 15.74
C LYS A 57 -7.36 -1.57 15.34
N PHE A 58 -6.64 -1.92 14.27
CA PHE A 58 -5.43 -1.25 13.85
C PHE A 58 -5.63 -0.55 12.51
N ARG A 59 -5.61 0.79 12.52
CA ARG A 59 -5.87 1.61 11.32
C ARG A 59 -4.94 1.29 10.14
N LYS A 60 -3.68 0.92 10.42
CA LYS A 60 -2.67 0.63 9.39
C LYS A 60 -2.76 -0.80 8.83
N VAL A 61 -3.66 -1.64 9.34
CA VAL A 61 -3.92 -2.95 8.73
C VAL A 61 -4.95 -2.74 7.62
N HIS A 62 -4.49 -2.73 6.38
CA HIS A 62 -5.33 -2.44 5.24
C HIS A 62 -6.11 -3.68 4.75
N VAL A 63 -5.52 -4.87 4.86
CA VAL A 63 -6.19 -6.11 4.43
C VAL A 63 -5.79 -7.32 5.27
N VAL A 64 -6.77 -8.18 5.52
CA VAL A 64 -6.57 -9.57 5.95
C VAL A 64 -7.19 -10.47 4.88
N CYS A 65 -6.43 -11.39 4.30
CA CYS A 65 -6.91 -12.19 3.18
C CYS A 65 -6.21 -13.55 3.10
N ASP A 66 -6.79 -14.47 2.34
CA ASP A 66 -6.24 -15.79 1.98
C ASP A 66 -5.99 -15.94 0.47
N ASN A 67 -6.33 -14.91 -0.30
CA ASN A 67 -6.13 -14.84 -1.74
C ASN A 67 -5.36 -13.55 -2.09
N ASP A 68 -4.12 -13.73 -2.53
CA ASP A 68 -3.21 -12.64 -2.85
C ASP A 68 -3.57 -11.95 -4.15
N ASP A 69 -3.94 -12.70 -5.19
CA ASP A 69 -4.37 -12.16 -6.49
C ASP A 69 -5.63 -11.29 -6.40
N LEU A 70 -6.59 -11.67 -5.54
CA LEU A 70 -7.88 -11.00 -5.47
C LEU A 70 -7.92 -9.83 -4.49
N TYR A 71 -7.14 -9.89 -3.41
CA TYR A 71 -7.23 -8.92 -2.31
C TYR A 71 -5.90 -8.25 -1.99
N LEU A 72 -4.82 -9.01 -1.82
CA LEU A 72 -3.54 -8.47 -1.35
C LEU A 72 -2.88 -7.60 -2.41
N LEU A 73 -2.63 -8.15 -3.59
CA LEU A 73 -1.89 -7.47 -4.65
C LEU A 73 -2.65 -6.23 -5.16
N PRO A 74 -3.98 -6.27 -5.34
CA PRO A 74 -4.76 -5.08 -5.65
C PRO A 74 -4.64 -3.97 -4.60
N GLN A 75 -4.82 -4.31 -3.31
CA GLN A 75 -4.71 -3.31 -2.24
C GLN A 75 -3.29 -2.75 -2.15
N PHE A 76 -2.28 -3.61 -2.27
CA PHE A 76 -0.88 -3.20 -2.29
C PHE A 76 -0.57 -2.26 -3.45
N ALA A 77 -1.13 -2.51 -4.65
CA ALA A 77 -0.96 -1.63 -5.81
C ALA A 77 -1.53 -0.23 -5.57
N VAL A 78 -2.72 -0.15 -4.95
CA VAL A 78 -3.34 1.13 -4.55
C VAL A 78 -2.45 1.87 -3.56
N ASP A 79 -1.95 1.19 -2.54
CA ASP A 79 -1.11 1.82 -1.50
C ASP A 79 0.24 2.30 -2.07
N VAL A 80 0.86 1.52 -2.97
CA VAL A 80 2.09 1.92 -3.68
C VAL A 80 1.83 3.11 -4.61
N ALA A 81 0.68 3.15 -5.28
CA ALA A 81 0.31 4.28 -6.13
C ALA A 81 0.12 5.56 -5.30
N GLN A 82 -0.62 5.47 -4.19
CA GLN A 82 -0.79 6.59 -3.25
C GLN A 82 0.56 7.10 -2.73
N ALA A 83 1.46 6.20 -2.32
CA ALA A 83 2.78 6.59 -1.86
C ALA A 83 3.59 7.34 -2.94
N ASN A 84 3.43 7.00 -4.22
CA ASN A 84 4.04 7.72 -5.32
C ASN A 84 3.36 9.07 -5.60
N ILE A 85 2.04 9.16 -5.44
CA ILE A 85 1.31 10.44 -5.52
C ILE A 85 1.80 11.40 -4.42
N ASP A 86 1.91 10.93 -3.18
CA ASP A 86 2.38 11.74 -2.05
C ASP A 86 3.81 12.25 -2.28
N TRP A 87 4.67 11.40 -2.84
CA TRP A 87 6.02 11.80 -3.23
C TRP A 87 6.01 12.82 -4.37
N GLY A 88 5.20 12.60 -5.41
CA GLY A 88 5.01 13.55 -6.50
C GLY A 88 4.55 14.92 -5.99
N ASN A 89 3.58 14.96 -5.08
CA ASN A 89 3.09 16.17 -4.43
C ASN A 89 4.19 16.88 -3.61
N ALA A 90 5.03 16.13 -2.90
CA ALA A 90 6.18 16.69 -2.20
C ALA A 90 7.19 17.33 -3.18
N LEU A 91 7.45 16.70 -4.32
CA LEU A 91 8.34 17.21 -5.36
C LEU A 91 7.76 18.45 -6.08
N LEU A 92 6.43 18.51 -6.27
CA LEU A 92 5.75 19.70 -6.79
C LEU A 92 5.94 20.89 -5.86
N ARG A 93 5.78 20.69 -4.54
CA ARG A 93 6.02 21.73 -3.53
C ARG A 93 7.46 22.24 -3.52
N GLN A 94 8.41 21.41 -3.95
CA GLN A 94 9.82 21.77 -4.11
C GLN A 94 10.14 22.42 -5.47
N GLY A 95 9.15 22.56 -6.37
CA GLY A 95 9.33 23.12 -7.71
C GLY A 95 9.95 22.16 -8.73
N THR A 96 10.24 20.92 -8.36
CA THR A 96 10.85 19.91 -9.26
C THR A 96 9.79 19.15 -10.05
N ARG A 97 9.19 19.80 -11.05
CA ARG A 97 8.07 19.24 -11.84
C ARG A 97 8.41 17.95 -12.59
N ASP A 98 9.60 17.85 -13.18
CA ASP A 98 9.99 16.66 -13.95
C ASP A 98 9.99 15.39 -13.10
N LYS A 99 10.60 15.45 -11.91
CA LYS A 99 10.62 14.33 -10.96
C LYS A 99 9.23 14.00 -10.42
N ALA A 100 8.39 15.02 -10.21
CA ALA A 100 7.00 14.80 -9.80
C ALA A 100 6.22 14.03 -10.88
N LYS A 101 6.37 14.44 -12.14
CA LYS A 101 5.76 13.77 -13.30
C LYS A 101 6.17 12.31 -13.42
N GLU A 102 7.45 11.99 -13.18
CA GLU A 102 7.93 10.61 -13.13
C GLU A 102 7.21 9.78 -12.06
N LYS A 103 6.99 10.36 -10.87
CA LYS A 103 6.28 9.66 -9.79
C LYS A 103 4.81 9.41 -10.11
N PHE A 104 4.12 10.39 -10.68
CA PHE A 104 2.72 10.20 -11.10
C PHE A 104 2.58 9.16 -12.22
N LYS A 105 3.52 9.12 -13.17
CA LYS A 105 3.56 8.04 -14.17
C LYS A 105 3.77 6.67 -13.52
N LEU A 106 4.71 6.56 -12.60
CA LEU A 106 4.96 5.31 -11.87
C LEU A 106 3.73 4.86 -11.07
N ALA A 107 2.97 5.79 -10.47
CA ALA A 107 1.72 5.48 -9.80
C ALA A 107 0.70 4.86 -10.78
N SER A 108 0.53 5.46 -11.97
CA SER A 108 -0.37 4.93 -13.01
C SER A 108 0.06 3.53 -13.46
N ASP A 109 1.35 3.33 -13.73
CA ASP A 109 1.86 2.04 -14.20
C ASP A 109 1.64 0.93 -13.17
N LYS A 110 1.81 1.23 -11.87
CA LYS A 110 1.62 0.24 -10.79
C LYS A 110 0.15 -0.13 -10.61
N LEU A 111 -0.79 0.81 -10.76
CA LEU A 111 -2.22 0.51 -10.75
C LEU A 111 -2.65 -0.34 -11.95
N ASN A 112 -2.18 0.01 -13.15
CA ASN A 112 -2.56 -0.65 -14.40
C ASN A 112 -2.18 -2.14 -14.43
N ASN A 113 -1.13 -2.55 -13.70
CA ASN A 113 -0.73 -3.96 -13.59
C ASN A 113 -1.77 -4.85 -12.87
N TYR A 114 -2.71 -4.26 -12.12
CA TYR A 114 -3.73 -4.98 -11.34
C TYR A 114 -5.16 -4.58 -11.73
N ALA A 115 -5.35 -4.19 -13.00
CA ALA A 115 -6.56 -3.59 -13.59
C ALA A 115 -7.92 -4.28 -13.32
N ARG A 116 -7.94 -5.54 -12.82
CA ARG A 116 -9.20 -6.22 -12.47
C ARG A 116 -9.94 -5.57 -11.28
N ASN A 117 -9.23 -4.80 -10.44
CA ASN A 117 -9.79 -4.09 -9.27
C ASN A 117 -9.47 -2.58 -9.33
N HIS A 118 -9.58 -1.99 -10.52
CA HIS A 118 -9.21 -0.61 -10.79
C HIS A 118 -10.06 0.40 -10.00
N ASP A 119 -9.42 1.14 -9.08
CA ASP A 119 -10.02 2.32 -8.47
C ASP A 119 -10.01 3.47 -9.49
N SER A 120 -11.16 3.69 -10.14
CA SER A 120 -11.31 4.74 -11.16
C SER A 120 -11.11 6.15 -10.60
N ALA A 121 -11.27 6.37 -9.29
CA ALA A 121 -11.05 7.67 -8.68
C ALA A 121 -9.55 7.99 -8.61
N MET A 122 -8.73 7.02 -8.21
CA MET A 122 -7.26 7.16 -8.17
C MET A 122 -6.69 7.47 -9.56
N ASP A 123 -7.30 6.87 -10.57
CA ASP A 123 -6.89 7.00 -11.96
C ASP A 123 -7.19 8.41 -12.53
N VAL A 124 -8.32 9.01 -12.10
CA VAL A 124 -8.65 10.40 -12.36
C VAL A 124 -7.71 11.35 -11.61
N GLU A 125 -7.39 11.04 -10.35
CA GLU A 125 -6.45 11.83 -9.56
C GLU A 125 -5.07 11.90 -10.22
N ILE A 126 -4.52 10.77 -10.64
CA ILE A 126 -3.21 10.72 -11.30
C ILE A 126 -3.21 11.53 -12.59
N LYS A 127 -4.28 11.44 -13.39
CA LYS A 127 -4.42 12.26 -14.61
C LYS A 127 -4.41 13.75 -14.29
N ASN A 128 -5.19 14.19 -13.29
CA ASN A 128 -5.20 15.58 -12.86
C ASN A 128 -3.81 16.04 -12.39
N LYS A 129 -3.09 15.20 -11.63
CA LYS A 129 -1.72 15.48 -11.18
C LYS A 129 -0.70 15.56 -12.31
N LEU A 130 -0.85 14.75 -13.35
CA LEU A 130 -0.02 14.83 -14.55
C LEU A 130 -0.25 16.13 -15.35
N GLU A 131 -1.49 16.65 -15.37
CA GLU A 131 -1.81 17.94 -15.96
C GLU A 131 -1.21 19.11 -15.16
N GLU A 132 -1.22 19.05 -13.83
CA GLU A 132 -0.56 20.03 -12.95
C GLU A 132 0.97 20.12 -13.17
N CYS A 133 1.57 19.08 -13.75
CA CYS A 133 3.01 19.04 -14.05
C CYS A 133 3.38 19.65 -15.41
N LYS A 134 2.42 20.08 -16.23
CA LYS A 134 2.67 20.77 -17.51
C LYS A 134 3.15 22.20 -17.28
#